data_AF-A0A949F7I7-F1
#
_entry.id   AF-A0A949F7I7-F1
#
_cell.length_a   1.000
_cell.length_b   1.000
_cell.length_c   1.000
_cell.angle_alpha   90.00
_cell.angle_beta   90.00
_cell.angle_gamma   90.00
#
_symmetry.space_group_name_H-M   'P 1'
#
loop_
_entity.id
_entity.type
_entity.pdbx_description
1 polymer ?
#
loop_
_entity_poly.entity_id
_entity_poly.type
_entity_poly.pdbx_seq_one_letter_code
_entity_poly.pdbx_strand_id
1 'polypeptide(L)'
;EHPHSQLIATPATPKRVKEELVGSKNYFEAKERCIYCDILAQEMDSGERIVYENREYVSFCPFASRFPFEIWLLPKKHSPDFCCPTTQKNIPSLAEALKTTMQKLARVLNNPSYNYLIHTAPNRAPRADYWQTIDQDFHWHFEIMPHLVRVAGFEWGTGFYINPTAPEEAAKYLREARV
;
A
#
# COMPACT_ATOMS: atom_id res chain seq x y z
N GLU A 1 2.83 1.38 27.03
CA GLU A 1 1.69 0.92 26.22
C GLU A 1 2.00 -0.42 25.57
N HIS A 2 1.00 -1.25 25.28
CA HIS A 2 1.21 -2.58 24.69
C HIS A 2 1.02 -2.50 23.17
N PRO A 3 1.92 -3.10 22.36
CA PRO A 3 1.77 -3.13 20.92
C PRO A 3 0.51 -3.90 20.55
N HIS A 4 -0.38 -3.29 19.77
CA HIS A 4 -1.62 -3.90 19.31
C HIS A 4 -2.03 -3.32 17.96
N SER A 5 -2.88 -4.05 17.25
CA SER A 5 -3.55 -3.63 16.01
C SER A 5 -5.06 -3.76 16.18
N GLN A 6 -5.82 -3.09 15.32
CA GLN A 6 -7.28 -3.12 15.36
C GLN A 6 -7.85 -3.68 14.05
N LEU A 7 -8.91 -4.46 14.17
CA LEU A 7 -9.69 -4.96 13.04
C LEU A 7 -11.15 -4.54 13.26
N ILE A 8 -11.71 -3.79 12.31
CA ILE A 8 -13.08 -3.28 12.39
C ILE A 8 -13.83 -3.79 11.16
N ALA A 9 -14.83 -4.64 11.37
CA ALA A 9 -15.73 -5.07 10.33
C ALA A 9 -16.85 -4.03 10.15
N THR A 10 -17.10 -3.63 8.90
CA THR A 10 -18.15 -2.66 8.56
C THR A 10 -19.19 -3.30 7.65
N PRO A 11 -20.48 -2.91 7.75
CA PRO A 11 -21.55 -3.49 6.94
C PRO A 11 -21.55 -2.97 5.49
N ALA A 12 -20.78 -1.93 5.20
CA ALA A 12 -20.68 -1.28 3.90
C ALA A 12 -19.21 -1.05 3.53
N THR A 13 -18.91 -1.09 2.23
CA THR A 13 -17.56 -0.77 1.72
C THR A 13 -17.26 0.71 1.97
N PRO A 14 -16.17 1.06 2.69
CA PRO A 14 -15.79 2.44 2.90
C PRO A 14 -15.58 3.18 1.57
N LYS A 15 -15.86 4.48 1.55
CA LYS A 15 -15.76 5.34 0.35
C LYS A 15 -14.41 5.16 -0.36
N ARG A 16 -13.32 5.15 0.41
CA ARG A 16 -11.96 5.09 -0.15
C ARG A 16 -11.64 3.75 -0.82
N VAL A 17 -12.02 2.64 -0.18
CA VAL A 17 -11.91 1.31 -0.78
C VAL A 17 -12.76 1.23 -2.04
N LYS A 18 -13.94 1.86 -2.06
CA LYS A 18 -14.79 1.93 -3.26
C LYS A 18 -14.11 2.69 -4.40
N GLU A 19 -13.46 3.82 -4.13
CA GLU A 19 -12.72 4.61 -5.13
C GLU A 19 -11.55 3.81 -5.73
N GLU A 20 -10.81 3.08 -4.90
CA GLU A 20 -9.72 2.19 -5.35
C GLU A 20 -10.24 1.06 -6.25
N LEU A 21 -11.37 0.44 -5.89
CA LEU A 21 -12.02 -0.60 -6.70
C LEU A 21 -12.52 -0.06 -8.04
N VAL A 22 -13.17 1.12 -8.05
CA VAL A 22 -13.59 1.80 -9.29
C VAL A 22 -12.37 2.07 -10.19
N GLY A 23 -11.31 2.63 -9.62
CA GLY A 23 -10.10 2.97 -10.38
C GLY A 23 -9.42 1.74 -10.97
N SER A 24 -9.32 0.66 -10.18
CA SER A 24 -8.75 -0.62 -10.60
C SER A 24 -9.57 -1.23 -11.74
N LYS A 25 -10.90 -1.27 -11.60
CA LYS A 25 -11.81 -1.76 -12.64
C LYS A 25 -11.70 -0.96 -13.93
N ASN A 26 -11.74 0.37 -13.86
CA ASN A 26 -11.64 1.23 -15.05
C ASN A 26 -10.30 1.03 -15.78
N TYR A 27 -9.21 0.86 -15.04
CA TYR A 27 -7.90 0.56 -15.62
C TYR A 27 -7.90 -0.81 -16.31
N PHE A 28 -8.49 -1.82 -15.65
CA PHE A 28 -8.61 -3.15 -16.20
C PHE A 28 -9.48 -3.19 -17.47
N GLU A 29 -10.60 -2.47 -17.52
CA GLU A 29 -11.43 -2.36 -18.73
C GLU A 29 -10.66 -1.71 -19.90
N ALA A 30 -9.72 -0.80 -19.61
CA ALA A 30 -8.94 -0.12 -20.64
C ALA A 30 -7.67 -0.87 -21.09
N LYS A 31 -7.10 -1.73 -20.23
CA LYS A 31 -5.77 -2.35 -20.43
C LYS A 31 -5.73 -3.86 -20.26
N GLU A 32 -6.81 -4.47 -19.78
CA GLU A 32 -6.95 -5.90 -19.43
C GLU A 32 -5.86 -6.41 -18.48
N ARG A 33 -5.34 -5.53 -17.62
CA ARG A 33 -4.27 -5.81 -16.66
C ARG A 33 -4.51 -5.11 -15.34
N CYS A 34 -3.97 -5.67 -14.26
CA CYS A 34 -4.04 -5.07 -12.92
C CYS A 34 -3.17 -3.81 -12.85
N ILE A 35 -3.75 -2.69 -12.40
CA ILE A 35 -3.04 -1.42 -12.23
C ILE A 35 -1.84 -1.55 -11.28
N TYR A 36 -2.00 -2.28 -10.18
CA TYR A 36 -0.93 -2.47 -9.20
C TYR A 36 0.22 -3.30 -9.75
N CYS A 37 -0.06 -4.31 -10.59
CA CYS A 37 0.99 -5.08 -11.25
C CYS A 37 1.80 -4.23 -12.23
N ASP A 38 1.14 -3.32 -12.97
CA ASP A 38 1.83 -2.39 -13.86
C ASP A 38 2.65 -1.35 -13.08
N ILE A 39 2.12 -0.83 -11.96
CA ILE A 39 2.89 0.02 -11.03
C ILE A 39 4.12 -0.74 -10.54
N LEU A 40 3.95 -1.97 -10.05
CA LEU A 40 5.06 -2.79 -9.57
C LEU A 40 6.12 -3.03 -10.64
N ALA A 41 5.71 -3.36 -11.86
CA ALA A 41 6.64 -3.55 -12.97
C ALA A 41 7.45 -2.28 -13.26
N GLN A 42 6.79 -1.12 -13.28
CA GLN A 42 7.45 0.17 -13.50
C GLN A 42 8.40 0.54 -12.36
N GLU A 43 8.00 0.33 -11.10
CA GLU A 43 8.82 0.64 -9.93
C GLU A 43 10.04 -0.29 -9.84
N MET A 44 9.88 -1.57 -10.21
CA MET A 44 10.99 -2.52 -10.25
C MET A 44 11.97 -2.26 -11.40
N ASP A 45 11.48 -1.77 -12.55
CA ASP A 45 12.32 -1.40 -13.70
C ASP A 45 13.14 -0.14 -13.42
N SER A 46 12.49 0.90 -12.88
CA SER A 46 13.17 2.15 -12.49
C SER A 46 14.09 1.96 -11.29
N GLY A 47 13.65 1.20 -10.30
CA GLY A 47 14.35 1.02 -9.02
C GLY A 47 14.42 2.28 -8.14
N GLU A 48 14.03 3.46 -8.63
CA GLU A 48 14.26 4.74 -7.96
C GLU A 48 13.52 4.84 -6.63
N ARG A 49 12.25 4.43 -6.58
CA ARG A 49 11.39 4.54 -5.38
C ARG A 49 11.34 3.27 -4.53
N ILE A 50 12.15 2.25 -4.84
CA ILE A 50 12.23 1.01 -4.05
C ILE A 50 12.92 1.27 -2.70
N VAL A 51 12.25 0.87 -1.62
CA VAL A 51 12.75 0.96 -0.24
C VAL A 51 13.44 -0.34 0.18
N TYR A 52 12.77 -1.48 -0.05
CA TYR A 52 13.28 -2.81 0.23
C TYR A 52 12.58 -3.83 -0.66
N GLU A 53 13.30 -4.87 -1.07
CA GLU A 53 12.70 -6.00 -1.74
C GLU A 53 13.31 -7.31 -1.26
N ASN A 54 12.48 -8.35 -1.24
CA ASN A 54 12.95 -9.73 -1.12
C ASN A 54 12.38 -10.57 -2.26
N ARG A 55 12.42 -11.89 -2.13
CA ARG A 55 11.99 -12.81 -3.19
C ARG A 55 10.52 -12.67 -3.54
N GLU A 56 9.65 -12.43 -2.57
CA GLU A 56 8.19 -12.51 -2.74
C GLU A 56 7.50 -11.14 -2.61
N TYR A 57 8.13 -10.17 -1.93
CA TYR A 57 7.54 -8.88 -1.60
C TYR A 57 8.46 -7.71 -1.94
N VAL A 58 7.86 -6.55 -2.16
CA VAL A 58 8.55 -5.30 -2.42
C VAL A 58 7.85 -4.16 -1.70
N SER A 59 8.64 -3.29 -1.07
CA SER A 59 8.19 -2.02 -0.51
C SER A 59 8.80 -0.85 -1.25
N PHE A 60 7.97 0.16 -1.53
CA PHE A 60 8.35 1.34 -2.29
C PHE A 60 7.51 2.55 -1.86
N CYS A 61 8.01 3.75 -2.16
CA CYS A 61 7.23 4.97 -2.01
C CYS A 61 6.40 5.18 -3.29
N PRO A 62 5.06 5.22 -3.25
CA PRO A 62 4.27 5.35 -4.47
C PRO A 62 4.53 6.70 -5.16
N PHE A 63 4.53 6.72 -6.49
CA PHE A 63 4.72 7.96 -7.26
C PHE A 63 3.72 9.08 -6.86
N ALA A 64 2.50 8.71 -6.50
CA ALA A 64 1.45 9.63 -6.05
C ALA A 64 1.17 9.51 -4.54
N SER A 65 2.23 9.49 -3.70
CA SER A 65 2.13 9.51 -2.24
C SER A 65 1.31 10.69 -1.71
N ARG A 66 0.35 10.41 -0.83
CA ARG A 66 -0.47 11.44 -0.17
C ARG A 66 0.22 11.99 1.08
N PHE A 67 1.02 11.17 1.74
CA PHE A 67 1.79 11.56 2.93
C PHE A 67 3.31 11.49 2.69
N PRO A 68 4.10 12.34 3.36
CA PRO A 68 5.55 12.21 3.34
C PRO A 68 5.98 10.85 3.87
N PHE A 69 6.93 10.20 3.20
CA PHE A 69 7.40 8.86 3.57
C PHE A 69 6.28 7.81 3.64
N GLU A 70 5.21 7.98 2.87
CA GLU A 70 4.24 6.91 2.61
C GLU A 70 4.95 5.74 1.91
N ILE A 71 4.69 4.52 2.39
CA ILE A 71 5.27 3.30 1.86
C ILE A 71 4.17 2.31 1.57
N TRP A 72 4.20 1.75 0.37
CA TRP A 72 3.36 0.62 0.01
C TRP A 72 4.20 -0.66 0.04
N LEU A 73 3.62 -1.75 0.55
CA LEU A 73 4.24 -3.09 0.57
C LEU A 73 3.28 -4.10 -0.06
N LEU A 74 3.71 -4.73 -1.16
CA LEU A 74 2.91 -5.63 -1.99
C LEU A 74 3.65 -6.93 -2.30
N PRO A 75 2.92 -8.04 -2.57
CA PRO A 75 3.53 -9.19 -3.20
C PRO A 75 3.90 -8.89 -4.65
N LYS A 76 5.02 -9.47 -5.11
CA LYS A 76 5.47 -9.36 -6.51
C LYS A 76 4.55 -10.13 -7.47
N LYS A 77 3.87 -11.16 -6.97
CA LYS A 77 2.88 -11.93 -7.72
C LYS A 77 1.49 -11.36 -7.45
N HIS A 78 0.69 -11.26 -8.51
CA HIS A 78 -0.70 -10.82 -8.43
C HIS A 78 -1.47 -11.60 -7.36
N SER A 79 -2.04 -10.87 -6.40
CA SER A 79 -2.87 -11.43 -5.35
C SER A 79 -3.93 -10.41 -4.94
N PRO A 80 -5.22 -10.66 -5.17
CA PRO A 80 -6.28 -9.73 -4.80
C PRO A 80 -6.59 -9.73 -3.30
N ASP A 81 -6.36 -10.85 -2.61
CA ASP A 81 -6.74 -11.07 -1.22
C ASP A 81 -5.52 -11.37 -0.35
N PHE A 82 -5.41 -10.65 0.76
CA PHE A 82 -4.40 -10.85 1.80
C PHE A 82 -4.50 -12.25 2.40
N CYS A 83 -5.72 -12.76 2.60
CA CYS A 83 -5.96 -14.06 3.25
C CYS A 83 -5.72 -15.26 2.31
N CYS A 84 -5.21 -15.04 1.09
CA CYS A 84 -5.05 -16.11 0.12
C CYS A 84 -4.01 -17.16 0.56
N PRO A 85 -4.10 -18.41 0.08
CA PRO A 85 -3.18 -19.48 0.48
C PRO A 85 -1.70 -19.19 0.16
N THR A 86 -1.44 -18.42 -0.91
CA THR A 86 -0.08 -18.04 -1.30
C THR A 86 0.55 -17.13 -0.26
N THR A 87 -0.18 -16.11 0.22
CA THR A 87 0.28 -15.22 1.28
C THR A 87 0.53 -16.00 2.57
N GLN A 88 -0.35 -16.94 2.92
CA GLN A 88 -0.19 -17.77 4.13
C GLN A 88 1.10 -18.60 4.12
N LYS A 89 1.51 -19.12 2.96
CA LYS A 89 2.79 -19.85 2.81
C LYS A 89 4.00 -18.93 2.92
N ASN A 90 3.87 -17.68 2.48
CA ASN A 90 4.95 -16.70 2.39
C ASN A 90 5.00 -15.71 3.57
N ILE A 91 4.27 -15.99 4.66
CA ILE A 91 4.27 -15.15 5.88
C ILE A 91 5.67 -14.81 6.40
N PRO A 92 6.67 -15.74 6.43
CA PRO A 92 8.01 -15.38 6.87
C PRO A 92 8.66 -14.27 6.02
N SER A 93 8.51 -14.33 4.70
CA SER A 93 9.01 -13.30 3.79
C SER A 93 8.24 -11.99 3.91
N LEU A 94 6.94 -12.04 4.20
CA LEU A 94 6.16 -10.84 4.49
C LEU A 94 6.63 -10.19 5.80
N ALA A 95 6.84 -10.99 6.84
CA ALA A 95 7.29 -10.52 8.15
C ALA A 95 8.69 -9.88 8.05
N GLU A 96 9.60 -10.47 7.28
CA GLU A 96 10.90 -9.89 6.97
C GLU A 96 10.75 -8.52 6.28
N ALA A 97 9.98 -8.45 5.20
CA ALA A 97 9.80 -7.22 4.44
C ALA A 97 9.16 -6.10 5.26
N LEU A 98 8.12 -6.42 6.03
CA LEU A 98 7.47 -5.47 6.93
C LEU A 98 8.42 -5.02 8.04
N LYS A 99 9.12 -5.95 8.71
CA LYS A 99 10.07 -5.63 9.78
C LYS A 99 11.18 -4.70 9.27
N THR A 100 11.83 -5.06 8.16
CA THR A 100 12.92 -4.26 7.58
C THR A 100 12.43 -2.87 7.16
N THR A 101 11.25 -2.79 6.54
CA THR A 101 10.63 -1.51 6.15
C THR A 101 10.36 -0.63 7.38
N MET A 102 9.77 -1.19 8.44
CA MET A 102 9.48 -0.46 9.68
C MET A 102 10.74 -0.04 10.42
N GLN A 103 11.79 -0.87 10.44
CA GLN A 103 13.09 -0.50 11.03
C GLN A 103 13.75 0.65 10.26
N LYS A 104 13.69 0.64 8.92
CA LYS A 104 14.21 1.74 8.09
C LYS A 104 13.46 3.03 8.37
N LEU A 105 12.13 2.96 8.40
CA LEU A 105 11.26 4.09 8.75
C LEU A 105 11.60 4.67 10.12
N ALA A 106 11.70 3.81 11.14
CA ALA A 106 12.04 4.20 12.50
C ALA A 106 13.44 4.85 12.58
N ARG A 107 14.42 4.35 11.83
CA ARG A 107 15.78 4.91 11.82
C ARG A 107 15.84 6.28 11.14
N VAL A 108 15.20 6.44 9.99
CA VAL A 108 15.25 7.70 9.20
C VAL A 108 14.49 8.82 9.89
N LEU A 109 13.34 8.50 10.47
CA LEU A 109 12.41 9.49 11.02
C LEU A 109 12.45 9.58 12.55
N ASN A 110 13.49 9.02 13.18
CA ASN A 110 13.66 9.00 14.64
C ASN A 110 12.43 8.46 15.40
N ASN A 111 11.96 7.29 14.97
CA ASN A 111 10.85 6.53 15.54
C ASN A 111 9.52 7.32 15.61
N PRO A 112 8.95 7.71 14.45
CA PRO A 112 7.73 8.51 14.40
C PRO A 112 6.51 7.66 14.80
N SER A 113 5.42 8.34 15.18
CA SER A 113 4.11 7.70 15.19
C SER A 113 3.69 7.35 13.76
N TYR A 114 2.98 6.25 13.57
CA TYR A 114 2.52 5.79 12.27
C TYR A 114 1.19 5.05 12.38
N ASN A 115 0.51 4.95 11.25
CA ASN A 115 -0.52 3.95 11.02
C ASN A 115 -0.11 3.07 9.83
N TYR A 116 -0.50 1.80 9.87
CA TYR A 116 -0.51 0.97 8.67
C TYR A 116 -1.91 0.41 8.46
N LEU A 117 -2.28 0.22 7.20
CA LEU A 117 -3.55 -0.34 6.78
C LEU A 117 -3.30 -1.49 5.82
N ILE A 118 -4.20 -2.47 5.85
CA ILE A 118 -4.23 -3.55 4.86
C ILE A 118 -5.41 -3.29 3.95
N HIS A 119 -5.12 -3.04 2.68
CA HIS A 119 -6.10 -2.99 1.61
C HIS A 119 -6.18 -4.39 1.00
N THR A 120 -7.33 -5.02 1.08
CA THR A 120 -7.55 -6.39 0.59
C THR A 120 -8.89 -6.47 -0.13
N ALA A 121 -9.06 -7.49 -0.98
CA ALA A 121 -10.31 -7.75 -1.67
C ALA A 121 -11.51 -7.67 -0.70
N PRO A 122 -12.58 -6.95 -1.06
CA PRO A 122 -13.78 -6.88 -0.24
C PRO A 122 -14.50 -8.24 -0.18
N ASN A 123 -15.50 -8.33 0.69
CA ASN A 123 -16.33 -9.54 0.81
C ASN A 123 -16.98 -9.91 -0.54
N ARG A 124 -16.73 -11.14 -1.01
CA ARG A 124 -17.17 -11.67 -2.32
C ARG A 124 -18.61 -12.18 -2.37
N ALA A 125 -19.40 -11.94 -1.31
CA ALA A 125 -20.80 -12.34 -1.28
C ALA A 125 -21.53 -11.84 -2.54
N PRO A 126 -22.21 -12.71 -3.33
CA PRO A 126 -22.86 -12.31 -4.56
C PRO A 126 -23.88 -11.18 -4.32
N ARG A 127 -23.75 -10.10 -5.07
CA ARG A 127 -24.66 -8.95 -5.05
C ARG A 127 -24.87 -8.48 -6.49
N ALA A 128 -26.05 -7.93 -6.80
CA ALA A 128 -26.27 -7.23 -8.07
C ALA A 128 -25.27 -6.06 -8.18
N ASP A 129 -24.72 -5.86 -9.38
CA ASP A 129 -23.74 -4.79 -9.68
C ASP A 129 -22.46 -4.81 -8.84
N TYR A 130 -22.08 -5.97 -8.31
CA TYR A 130 -20.84 -6.13 -7.57
C TYR A 130 -19.61 -6.20 -8.50
N TRP A 131 -18.43 -5.94 -7.94
CA TRP A 131 -17.16 -5.96 -8.66
C TRP A 131 -16.82 -7.38 -9.16
N GLN A 132 -17.07 -7.65 -10.44
CA GLN A 132 -16.89 -8.98 -11.03
C GLN A 132 -15.43 -9.31 -11.35
N THR A 133 -14.59 -8.28 -11.45
CA THR A 133 -13.20 -8.36 -11.92
C THR A 133 -12.17 -8.30 -10.80
N ILE A 134 -12.58 -8.29 -9.52
CA ILE A 134 -11.68 -8.18 -8.33
C ILE A 134 -10.47 -9.10 -8.44
N ASP A 135 -10.71 -10.35 -8.88
CA ASP A 135 -9.64 -11.36 -8.95
C ASP A 135 -8.55 -11.03 -9.97
N GLN A 136 -8.82 -10.13 -10.90
CA GLN A 136 -7.95 -9.76 -12.01
C GLN A 136 -7.48 -8.31 -11.93
N ASP A 137 -8.29 -7.41 -11.36
CA ASP A 137 -8.02 -5.97 -11.34
C ASP A 137 -7.45 -5.46 -10.01
N PHE A 138 -7.70 -6.15 -8.89
CA PHE A 138 -7.31 -5.70 -7.56
C PHE A 138 -6.10 -6.44 -7.02
N HIS A 139 -5.29 -5.75 -6.21
CA HIS A 139 -4.08 -6.31 -5.61
C HIS A 139 -3.97 -5.82 -4.17
N TRP A 140 -3.95 -6.76 -3.22
CA TRP A 140 -3.84 -6.39 -1.82
C TRP A 140 -2.48 -5.75 -1.51
N HIS A 141 -2.48 -4.81 -0.58
CA HIS A 141 -1.26 -4.12 -0.19
C HIS A 141 -1.33 -3.58 1.23
N PHE A 142 -0.16 -3.41 1.85
CA PHE A 142 -0.02 -2.55 3.02
C PHE A 142 0.17 -1.12 2.57
N GLU A 143 -0.51 -0.20 3.23
CA GLU A 143 -0.27 1.25 3.15
C GLU A 143 0.24 1.71 4.51
N ILE A 144 1.50 2.15 4.59
CA ILE A 144 2.15 2.62 5.81
C ILE A 144 2.28 4.14 5.73
N MET A 145 1.75 4.84 6.74
CA MET A 145 1.65 6.29 6.78
C MET A 145 2.24 6.83 8.09
N PRO A 146 3.46 7.38 8.07
CA PRO A 146 4.04 8.06 9.23
C PRO A 146 3.37 9.43 9.46
N HIS A 147 3.18 9.80 10.72
CA HIS A 147 2.54 11.06 11.12
C HIS A 147 3.55 12.20 11.19
N LEU A 148 3.91 12.75 10.02
CA LEU A 148 4.89 13.84 9.92
C LEU A 148 4.27 15.22 9.76
N VAL A 149 3.08 15.29 9.16
CA VAL A 149 2.37 16.53 8.88
C VAL A 149 0.94 16.46 9.42
N ARG A 150 0.41 17.60 9.84
CA ARG A 150 -0.99 17.72 10.26
C ARG A 150 -1.81 18.17 9.06
N VAL A 151 -2.86 17.41 8.78
CA VAL A 151 -3.89 17.76 7.78
C VAL A 151 -4.60 19.05 8.23
N ALA A 152 -4.66 20.05 7.36
CA ALA A 152 -5.23 21.36 7.64
C ALA A 152 -6.51 21.62 6.81
N GLY A 153 -7.05 22.84 6.91
CA GLY A 153 -8.37 23.17 6.35
C GLY A 153 -8.48 22.95 4.83
N PHE A 154 -7.37 23.06 4.08
CA PHE A 154 -7.35 22.80 2.65
C PHE A 154 -7.58 21.32 2.35
N GLU A 155 -6.84 20.43 3.02
CA GLU A 155 -6.94 19.00 2.79
C GLU A 155 -8.29 18.45 3.29
N TRP A 156 -8.77 18.93 4.44
CA TRP A 156 -10.11 18.59 4.94
C TRP A 156 -11.23 19.06 4.01
N GLY A 157 -11.10 20.27 3.46
CA GLY A 157 -12.14 20.88 2.62
C GLY A 157 -12.19 20.33 1.20
N THR A 158 -11.06 19.87 0.66
CA THR A 158 -10.95 19.49 -0.76
C THR A 158 -10.71 18.01 -1.00
N GLY A 159 -10.13 17.29 -0.03
CA GLY A 159 -9.65 15.92 -0.22
C GLY A 159 -8.33 15.82 -1.00
N PHE A 160 -7.73 16.94 -1.43
CA PHE A 160 -6.35 16.97 -1.93
C PHE A 160 -5.37 16.98 -0.76
N TYR A 161 -4.22 16.33 -0.95
CA TYR A 161 -3.16 16.29 0.05
C TYR A 161 -1.94 17.04 -0.45
N ILE A 162 -1.31 17.81 0.43
CA ILE A 162 -0.04 18.50 0.14
C ILE A 162 1.08 17.64 0.72
N ASN A 163 1.86 17.02 -0.16
CA ASN A 163 3.04 16.25 0.24
C ASN A 163 4.31 17.07 -0.01
N PRO A 164 4.98 17.60 1.04
CA PRO A 164 6.21 18.37 0.89
C PRO A 164 7.43 17.54 0.49
N THR A 165 7.36 16.21 0.51
CA THR A 165 8.49 15.32 0.23
C THR A 165 8.21 14.48 -1.01
N ALA A 166 9.02 14.66 -2.05
CA ALA A 166 8.96 13.81 -3.24
C ALA A 166 9.22 12.33 -2.87
N PRO A 167 8.47 11.38 -3.44
CA PRO A 167 8.61 9.96 -3.11
C PRO A 167 10.00 9.40 -3.49
N GLU A 168 10.66 9.95 -4.50
CA GLU A 168 12.03 9.60 -4.90
C GLU A 168 13.03 9.91 -3.79
N GLU A 169 12.94 11.11 -3.19
CA GLU A 169 13.79 11.51 -2.07
C GLU A 169 13.48 10.69 -0.82
N ALA A 170 12.19 10.47 -0.51
CA ALA A 170 11.78 9.63 0.63
C ALA A 170 12.35 8.21 0.51
N ALA A 171 12.21 7.58 -0.67
CA ALA A 171 12.71 6.25 -0.94
C ALA A 171 14.24 6.19 -0.85
N LYS A 172 14.94 7.19 -1.36
CA LYS A 172 16.40 7.31 -1.25
C LYS A 172 16.85 7.29 0.21
N TYR A 173 16.30 8.15 1.07
CA TYR A 173 16.64 8.18 2.49
C TYR A 173 16.36 6.84 3.19
N LEU A 174 15.21 6.21 2.91
CA LEU A 174 14.83 4.92 3.49
C LEU A 174 15.73 3.77 3.02
N ARG A 175 16.11 3.77 1.74
CA ARG A 175 16.99 2.75 1.16
C ARG A 175 18.41 2.83 1.72
N GLU A 176 18.96 4.03 1.87
CA GLU A 176 20.31 4.28 2.42
C GLU A 176 20.43 3.93 3.91
N ALA A 177 19.31 3.93 4.65
CA ALA A 177 19.30 3.55 6.06
C ALA A 177 19.66 2.07 6.27
N ARG A 178 20.76 1.81 6.97
CA ARG A 178 21.20 0.46 7.35
C ARG A 178 20.43 -0.02 8.58
N VAL A 179 19.88 -1.23 8.56
CA VAL A 179 19.12 -1.84 9.67
C VAL A 179 19.47 -3.31 9.84
#